data_AF-A0A9D8TZJ1-F1
#
_entry.id   AF-A0A9D8TZJ1-F1
#
_cell.length_a   1.000
_cell.length_b   1.000
_cell.length_c   1.000
_cell.angle_alpha   90.00
_cell.angle_beta   90.00
_cell.angle_gamma   90.00
#
_symmetry.space_group_name_H-M   'P 1'
#
loop_
_entity.id
_entity.type
_entity.pdbx_description
1 polymer ?
#
loop_
_entity_poly.entity_id
_entity_poly.type
_entity_poly.pdbx_seq_one_letter_code
_entity_poly.pdbx_strand_id
1 'polypeptide(L)'
;MLTKSTMAFFSLLFLSSRLGFDEELVWTPNAQRILEIEQSLELPSKDTKLEEYVRHYWGTMENGVAILNGQFHLPWGDEEKPNTIHINDLGGPPVIFDGGCSVINARWNMKLKKLIAIWCNGVA
;
A
#
# COMPACT_ATOMS: atom_id res chain seq x y z
N MET A 1 -27.84 -0.79 70.32
CA MET A 1 -27.59 -1.55 69.07
C MET A 1 -27.91 -0.63 67.89
N LEU A 2 -26.89 -0.06 67.25
CA LEU A 2 -27.04 0.75 66.02
C LEU A 2 -26.01 0.23 65.02
N THR A 3 -26.46 -0.48 64.00
CA THR A 3 -25.63 -0.94 62.89
C THR A 3 -25.62 0.13 61.79
N LYS A 4 -24.48 0.79 61.61
CA LYS A 4 -24.25 1.74 60.51
C LYS A 4 -24.04 0.97 59.21
N SER A 5 -24.95 1.19 58.27
CA SER A 5 -24.91 0.63 56.92
C SER A 5 -24.12 1.58 56.00
N THR A 6 -23.02 1.11 55.42
CA THR A 6 -22.18 1.90 54.51
C THR A 6 -22.50 1.47 53.08
N MET A 7 -23.26 2.30 52.36
CA MET A 7 -23.54 2.12 50.93
C MET A 7 -22.27 2.43 50.12
N ALA A 8 -21.76 1.44 49.40
CA ALA A 8 -20.73 1.63 48.39
C ALA A 8 -21.39 1.96 47.04
N PHE A 9 -21.12 3.17 46.53
CA PHE A 9 -21.55 3.63 45.21
C PHE A 9 -20.56 3.13 44.16
N PHE A 10 -20.96 2.12 43.37
CA PHE A 10 -20.18 1.60 42.26
C PHE A 10 -20.47 2.45 41.01
N SER A 11 -19.60 3.42 40.71
CA SER A 11 -19.68 4.18 39.46
C SER A 11 -19.32 3.29 38.26
N LEU A 12 -20.34 2.93 37.47
CA LEU A 12 -20.17 2.30 36.15
C LEU A 12 -19.60 3.34 35.17
N LEU A 13 -18.31 3.22 34.84
CA LEU A 13 -17.70 3.89 33.70
C LEU A 13 -18.18 3.20 32.41
N PHE A 14 -19.11 3.84 31.70
CA PHE A 14 -19.48 3.47 30.34
C PHE A 14 -18.30 3.75 29.40
N LEU A 15 -17.52 2.70 29.09
CA LEU A 15 -16.53 2.71 28.02
C LEU A 15 -17.29 2.69 26.68
N SER A 16 -17.61 3.88 26.16
CA SER A 16 -18.18 4.02 24.82
C SER A 16 -17.11 3.69 23.78
N SER A 17 -17.04 2.43 23.36
CA SER A 17 -16.20 1.99 22.24
C SER A 17 -16.74 2.63 20.97
N ARG A 18 -16.12 3.70 20.49
CA ARG A 18 -16.32 4.14 19.10
C ARG A 18 -15.65 3.10 18.21
N LEU A 19 -16.41 2.09 17.79
CA LEU A 19 -16.12 1.38 16.55
C LEU A 19 -16.38 2.38 15.43
N GLY A 20 -15.40 3.24 15.18
CA GLY A 20 -15.32 3.91 13.89
C GLY A 20 -15.11 2.82 12.87
N PHE A 21 -16.09 2.61 11.99
CA PHE A 21 -15.78 2.06 10.68
C PHE A 21 -14.74 3.01 10.10
N ASP A 22 -13.48 2.60 10.14
CA ASP A 22 -12.42 3.21 9.34
C ASP A 22 -12.86 2.89 7.91
N GLU A 23 -13.64 3.78 7.29
CA GLU A 23 -13.66 3.86 5.84
C GLU A 23 -12.20 3.97 5.46
N GLU A 24 -11.64 2.91 4.90
CA GLU A 24 -10.27 2.88 4.42
C GLU A 24 -10.18 3.97 3.36
N LEU A 25 -9.78 5.17 3.79
CA LEU A 25 -9.80 6.37 2.98
C LEU A 25 -8.94 6.09 1.76
N VAL A 26 -9.57 5.98 0.60
CA VAL A 26 -8.83 5.68 -0.62
C VAL A 26 -8.11 6.95 -1.04
N TRP A 27 -6.80 6.84 -1.22
CA TRP A 27 -5.96 7.91 -1.69
C TRP A 27 -5.40 7.53 -3.06
N THR A 28 -5.61 8.36 -4.09
CA THR A 28 -5.04 8.11 -5.43
C THR A 28 -3.76 8.94 -5.61
N PRO A 29 -2.63 8.34 -6.03
CA PRO A 29 -1.43 9.08 -6.39
C PRO A 29 -1.62 9.87 -7.70
N ASN A 30 -0.92 11.00 -7.84
CA ASN A 30 -0.84 11.70 -9.12
C ASN A 30 0.45 11.34 -9.87
N ALA A 31 0.44 11.57 -11.19
CA ALA A 31 1.56 11.25 -12.07
C ALA A 31 2.89 11.93 -11.67
N GLN A 32 2.83 13.17 -11.18
CA GLN A 32 4.04 13.90 -10.76
C GLN A 32 4.74 13.20 -9.59
N ARG A 33 3.98 12.68 -8.62
CA ARG A 33 4.54 11.93 -7.49
C ARG A 33 5.15 10.60 -7.90
N ILE A 34 4.54 9.91 -8.85
CA ILE A 34 5.08 8.67 -9.40
C ILE A 34 6.44 8.95 -10.04
N LEU A 35 6.53 9.99 -10.88
CA LEU A 35 7.79 10.36 -11.54
C LEU A 35 8.91 10.67 -10.54
N GLU A 36 8.63 11.43 -9.47
CA GLU A 36 9.61 11.72 -8.41
C GLU A 36 10.14 10.44 -7.73
N ILE A 37 9.28 9.44 -7.54
CA ILE A 37 9.64 8.18 -6.91
C ILE A 37 10.47 7.31 -7.86
N GLU A 38 10.03 7.16 -9.10
CA GLU A 38 10.73 6.37 -10.13
C GLU A 38 12.17 6.84 -10.35
N GLN A 39 12.44 8.15 -10.26
CA GLN A 39 13.79 8.71 -10.38
C GLN A 39 14.77 8.26 -9.28
N SER A 40 14.23 7.86 -8.11
CA SER A 40 15.03 7.41 -6.96
C SER A 40 14.99 5.89 -6.77
N LEU A 41 14.32 5.19 -7.68
CA LEU A 41 14.03 3.78 -7.51
C LEU A 41 15.20 2.90 -7.96
N GLU A 42 15.71 2.10 -7.04
CA GLU A 42 16.65 1.03 -7.34
C GLU A 42 15.89 -0.30 -7.41
N LEU A 43 15.96 -0.98 -8.56
CA LEU A 43 15.30 -2.26 -8.76
C LEU A 43 16.12 -3.43 -8.19
N PRO A 44 15.46 -4.48 -7.67
CA PRO A 44 16.13 -5.69 -7.23
C PRO A 44 16.77 -6.47 -8.38
N SER A 45 16.20 -6.39 -9.59
CA SER A 45 16.85 -6.89 -10.82
C SER A 45 17.90 -5.89 -11.29
N LYS A 46 19.15 -6.32 -11.43
CA LYS A 46 20.24 -5.46 -11.95
C LYS A 46 20.25 -5.37 -13.47
N ASP A 47 19.65 -6.33 -14.15
CA ASP A 47 19.76 -6.49 -15.60
C ASP A 47 18.55 -5.92 -16.34
N THR A 48 17.49 -5.53 -15.63
CA THR A 48 16.24 -5.03 -16.20
C THR A 48 16.00 -3.59 -15.76
N LYS A 49 15.72 -2.70 -16.70
CA LYS A 49 15.41 -1.30 -16.40
C LYS A 49 13.93 -1.11 -16.10
N LEU A 50 13.59 -0.03 -15.39
CA LEU A 50 12.20 0.27 -15.02
C LEU A 50 11.30 0.46 -16.25
N GLU A 51 11.84 1.01 -17.34
CA GLU A 51 11.11 1.27 -18.58
C GLU A 51 10.71 -0.02 -19.31
N GLU A 52 11.31 -1.16 -18.98
CA GLU A 52 10.96 -2.46 -19.55
C GLU A 52 9.70 -3.05 -18.92
N TYR A 53 9.26 -2.53 -17.78
CA TYR A 53 8.06 -2.98 -17.09
C TYR A 53 6.82 -2.17 -17.51
N VAL A 54 5.66 -2.82 -17.41
CA VAL A 54 4.38 -2.16 -17.19
C VAL A 54 4.22 -1.90 -15.70
N ARG A 55 3.71 -0.72 -15.33
CA ARG A 55 3.73 -0.24 -13.95
C ARG A 55 2.34 0.14 -13.49
N HIS A 56 1.86 -0.55 -12.47
CA HIS A 56 0.60 -0.27 -11.80
C HIS A 56 0.86 0.42 -10.47
N TYR A 57 0.14 1.52 -10.23
CA TYR A 57 0.20 2.28 -9.00
C TYR A 57 -1.19 2.42 -8.40
N TRP A 58 -1.29 2.27 -7.09
CA TRP A 58 -2.50 2.57 -6.34
C TRP A 58 -2.10 3.03 -4.94
N GLY A 59 -2.95 3.84 -4.31
CA GLY A 59 -2.71 4.30 -2.96
C GLY A 59 -3.64 3.65 -1.95
N THR A 60 -3.12 3.45 -0.75
CA THR A 60 -3.86 2.99 0.42
C THR A 60 -3.61 3.93 1.59
N MET A 61 -4.47 3.89 2.61
CA MET A 61 -4.25 4.61 3.87
C MET A 61 -4.02 3.60 4.98
N GLU A 62 -2.84 3.64 5.59
CA GLU A 62 -2.49 2.76 6.71
C GLU A 62 -2.23 3.60 7.96
N ASN A 63 -3.10 3.45 8.97
CA ASN A 63 -3.04 4.25 10.21
C ASN A 63 -2.98 5.77 9.95
N GLY A 64 -3.78 6.25 8.97
CA GLY A 64 -3.81 7.66 8.58
C GLY A 64 -2.60 8.13 7.74
N VAL A 65 -1.76 7.21 7.27
CA VAL A 65 -0.62 7.51 6.40
C VAL A 65 -0.87 7.00 5.00
N ALA A 66 -0.72 7.88 4.00
CA ALA A 66 -0.77 7.49 2.59
C ALA A 66 0.41 6.59 2.24
N ILE A 67 0.10 5.40 1.74
CA ILE A 67 1.04 4.42 1.22
C ILE A 67 0.83 4.34 -0.28
N LEU A 68 1.90 4.58 -1.05
CA LEU A 68 1.90 4.24 -2.46
C LEU A 68 2.31 2.79 -2.60
N ASN A 69 1.55 2.02 -3.34
CA ASN A 69 1.90 0.66 -3.71
C ASN A 69 2.15 0.64 -5.22
N GLY A 70 3.14 -0.16 -5.62
CA GLY A 70 3.52 -0.37 -7.00
C GLY A 70 3.64 -1.85 -7.29
N GLN A 71 3.16 -2.26 -8.47
CA GLN A 71 3.44 -3.56 -9.04
C GLN A 71 3.95 -3.35 -10.47
N PHE A 72 5.11 -3.93 -10.75
CA PHE A 72 5.78 -3.84 -12.04
C PHE A 72 5.87 -5.23 -12.61
N HIS A 73 5.41 -5.43 -13.84
CA HIS A 73 5.60 -6.70 -14.51
C HIS A 73 6.12 -6.51 -15.93
N LEU A 74 6.92 -7.46 -16.39
CA LEU A 74 7.32 -7.49 -17.79
C LEU A 74 6.08 -7.71 -18.67
N PRO A 75 5.94 -7.00 -19.80
CA PRO A 75 4.78 -7.14 -20.67
C PRO A 75 4.49 -8.59 -21.05
N TRP A 76 3.22 -8.99 -21.03
CA TRP A 76 2.80 -10.29 -21.55
C TRP A 76 1.98 -10.17 -22.83
N GLY A 77 2.40 -10.92 -23.84
CA GLY A 77 1.77 -10.91 -25.15
C GLY A 77 2.00 -9.60 -25.91
N ASP A 78 1.33 -9.47 -27.05
CA ASP A 78 1.56 -8.36 -27.99
C ASP A 78 0.73 -7.10 -27.67
N GLU A 79 -0.28 -7.21 -26.80
CA GLU A 79 -1.19 -6.11 -26.48
C GLU A 79 -0.58 -5.15 -25.44
N GLU A 80 0.29 -5.68 -24.58
CA GLU A 80 0.88 -4.94 -23.49
C GLU A 80 2.22 -4.34 -23.92
N LYS A 81 2.40 -3.04 -23.66
CA LYS A 81 3.60 -2.31 -24.07
C LYS A 81 4.47 -1.99 -22.86
N PRO A 82 5.79 -2.19 -22.94
CA PRO A 82 6.69 -1.73 -21.89
C PRO A 82 6.53 -0.22 -21.71
N ASN A 83 6.86 0.27 -20.52
CA ASN A 83 6.74 1.67 -20.14
C ASN A 83 5.30 2.21 -20.02
N THR A 84 4.30 1.33 -20.05
CA THR A 84 2.92 1.71 -19.77
C THR A 84 2.74 1.96 -18.27
N ILE A 85 2.08 3.05 -17.91
CA ILE A 85 1.76 3.41 -16.52
C ILE A 85 0.24 3.37 -16.33
N HIS A 86 -0.20 2.61 -15.33
CA HIS A 86 -1.57 2.54 -14.87
C HIS A 86 -1.68 3.11 -13.46
N ILE A 87 -2.60 4.05 -13.25
CA ILE A 87 -2.96 4.57 -11.92
C ILE A 87 -4.36 4.06 -11.63
N ASN A 88 -4.48 3.19 -10.64
CA ASN A 88 -5.71 2.49 -10.30
C ASN A 88 -6.36 3.17 -9.08
N ASP A 89 -7.63 3.56 -9.20
CA ASP A 89 -8.38 4.19 -8.11
C ASP A 89 -8.88 3.17 -7.07
N LEU A 90 -9.47 2.04 -7.52
CA LEU A 90 -10.08 1.02 -6.68
C LEU A 90 -9.86 -0.35 -7.32
N GLY A 91 -9.30 -1.31 -6.56
CA GLY A 91 -9.12 -2.70 -7.00
C GLY A 91 -7.69 -3.23 -6.96
N GLY A 92 -6.71 -2.37 -6.69
CA GLY A 92 -5.30 -2.78 -6.71
C GLY A 92 -4.81 -3.14 -8.12
N PRO A 93 -3.65 -3.82 -8.23
CA PRO A 93 -3.11 -4.24 -9.50
C PRO A 93 -3.80 -5.54 -9.98
N PRO A 94 -3.61 -5.94 -11.25
CA PRO A 94 -4.03 -7.27 -11.70
C PRO A 94 -3.40 -8.38 -10.83
N VAL A 95 -4.11 -9.50 -10.67
CA VAL A 95 -3.57 -10.68 -10.00
C VAL A 95 -2.68 -11.43 -10.99
N ILE A 96 -1.42 -11.57 -10.64
CA ILE A 96 -0.38 -12.13 -11.50
C ILE A 96 0.26 -13.33 -10.83
N PHE A 97 0.32 -14.45 -11.55
CA PHE A 97 0.91 -15.71 -11.10
C PHE A 97 2.22 -16.00 -11.84
N ASP A 98 3.16 -15.06 -11.75
CA ASP A 98 4.52 -15.22 -12.30
C ASP A 98 5.56 -15.05 -11.19
N GLY A 99 6.70 -15.71 -11.36
CA GLY A 99 7.75 -15.84 -10.36
C GLY A 99 8.95 -14.94 -10.62
N GLY A 100 9.81 -14.79 -9.61
CA GLY A 100 11.06 -14.06 -9.79
C GLY A 100 10.83 -12.56 -10.03
N CYS A 101 11.79 -11.92 -10.68
CA CYS A 101 11.77 -10.47 -10.91
C CYS A 101 11.06 -10.08 -12.20
N SER A 102 10.37 -11.00 -12.90
CA SER A 102 9.42 -10.61 -13.93
C SER A 102 8.23 -9.87 -13.34
N VAL A 103 8.01 -9.99 -12.02
CA VAL A 103 7.03 -9.22 -11.23
C VAL A 103 7.71 -8.67 -9.98
N ILE A 104 7.68 -7.35 -9.84
CA ILE A 104 8.25 -6.62 -8.71
C ILE A 104 7.12 -5.91 -7.99
N ASN A 105 7.11 -6.01 -6.67
CA ASN A 105 6.19 -5.26 -5.81
C ASN A 105 6.99 -4.25 -4.99
N ALA A 106 6.42 -3.09 -4.77
CA ALA A 106 7.06 -2.02 -4.02
C ALA A 106 6.05 -1.20 -3.22
N ARG A 107 6.49 -0.67 -2.09
CA ARG A 107 5.66 0.13 -1.17
C ARG A 107 6.43 1.33 -0.68
N TRP A 108 5.80 2.50 -0.65
CA TRP A 108 6.40 3.74 -0.18
C TRP A 108 5.52 4.44 0.84
N ASN A 109 6.15 4.97 1.88
CA ASN A 109 5.51 5.87 2.83
C ASN A 109 5.54 7.29 2.28
N MET A 110 4.38 7.84 1.90
CA MET A 110 4.33 9.14 1.22
C MET A 110 4.59 10.31 2.15
N LYS A 111 4.33 10.16 3.45
CA LYS A 111 4.63 11.17 4.47
C LYS A 111 6.14 11.30 4.70
N LEU A 112 6.83 10.17 4.81
CA LEU A 112 8.27 10.11 5.05
C LEU A 112 9.11 10.15 3.77
N LYS A 113 8.46 10.05 2.60
CA LYS A 113 9.09 9.92 1.28
C LYS A 113 10.14 8.81 1.25
N LYS A 114 9.79 7.66 1.83
CA LYS A 114 10.71 6.54 2.02
C LYS A 114 10.15 5.26 1.42
N LEU A 115 10.99 4.55 0.66
CA LEU A 115 10.73 3.17 0.25
C LEU A 115 10.65 2.30 1.51
N ILE A 116 9.49 1.66 1.70
CA ILE A 116 9.25 0.71 2.80
C ILE A 116 9.86 -0.63 2.43
N ALA A 117 9.52 -1.12 1.23
CA ALA A 117 9.99 -2.40 0.72
C ALA A 117 9.90 -2.43 -0.82
N ILE A 118 10.82 -3.16 -1.44
CA ILE A 118 10.77 -3.59 -2.83
C ILE A 118 11.22 -5.05 -2.90
N TRP A 119 10.49 -5.89 -3.64
CA TRP A 119 10.79 -7.32 -3.72
C TRP A 119 10.25 -7.94 -5.00
N CYS A 120 10.88 -9.04 -5.43
CA CYS A 120 10.43 -9.86 -6.54
C CYS A 120 9.37 -10.89 -6.07
N ASN A 121 8.48 -11.32 -6.97
CA ASN A 121 7.39 -12.24 -6.63
C ASN A 121 7.88 -13.69 -6.47
N GLY A 122 8.68 -13.95 -5.43
CA GLY A 122 9.19 -15.28 -5.10
C GLY A 122 10.25 -15.82 -6.07
N VAL A 123 10.54 -17.12 -5.99
CA VAL A 123 11.47 -17.83 -6.88
C VAL A 123 10.67 -18.42 -8.04
N ALA A 124 11.08 -18.12 -9.28
CA ALA A 124 10.56 -18.73 -10.50
C ALA A 124 11.07 -20.17 -10.68
#